data_AF-A0A7Y6GM86-F1
#
_entry.id   AF-A0A7Y6GM86-F1
#
_cell.length_a   1.000
_cell.length_b   1.000
_cell.length_c   1.000
_cell.angle_alpha   90.00
_cell.angle_beta   90.00
_cell.angle_gamma   90.00
#
_symmetry.space_group_name_H-M   'P 1'
#
loop_
_entity.id
_entity.type
_entity.pdbx_description
1 polymer ?
#
loop_
_entity_poly.entity_id
_entity_poly.type
_entity_poly.pdbx_seq_one_letter_code
_entity_poly.pdbx_strand_id
1 'polypeptide(L)'
;YGCTTCIGNSGPLPEEVSKAVNDHDLAVTSVLSGNRNFEGRINPDVKMNYLASPPLVVAYAIAGSMKVDITRDALGTDQEGKPVYLADIWPSEAEVNDVVANAIGEDMFNKSYQDVFAGDAQWQALPIPTGNTFEWDAESTYVRKPPYFEGMTMETTPVSDITGARVLAKLGDSVTTDHISPAGAIKADTPAGKYLTEHGVERRDFNSYGSRRGNHEVMIRGTFANIRLRNQIAPGTEGGYTRDFTQDGGPVSFIYDASRNYIEQGVPLAILAGKEYGSGSSRDWAAKGTALLGVKAVIAESYERIHRSNLIGMGVL
;
A
#
# COMPACT_ATOMS: atom_id res chain seq x y z
N TYR A 1 4.79 16.31 -9.69
CA TYR A 1 5.64 15.17 -10.10
C TYR A 1 5.88 14.27 -8.91
N GLY A 2 5.53 12.99 -8.97
CA GLY A 2 5.60 12.07 -7.83
C GLY A 2 5.34 10.63 -8.23
N CYS A 3 5.24 9.72 -7.26
CA CYS A 3 5.24 8.27 -7.52
C CYS A 3 4.04 7.73 -8.33
N THR A 4 2.84 8.30 -8.15
CA THR A 4 1.58 7.92 -8.84
C THR A 4 1.37 6.38 -8.93
N THR A 5 1.32 5.81 -10.13
CA THR A 5 1.06 4.39 -10.40
C THR A 5 2.08 3.46 -9.74
N CYS A 6 3.34 3.87 -9.59
CA CYS A 6 4.40 3.04 -9.00
C CYS A 6 4.10 2.66 -7.52
N ILE A 7 3.38 3.54 -6.81
CA ILE A 7 2.96 3.31 -5.42
C ILE A 7 1.52 2.79 -5.30
N GLY A 8 0.83 2.55 -6.42
CA GLY A 8 -0.58 2.14 -6.45
C GLY A 8 -1.58 3.29 -6.48
N ASN A 9 -1.11 4.55 -6.55
CA ASN A 9 -1.97 5.71 -6.75
C ASN A 9 -2.27 5.88 -8.25
N SER A 10 -2.87 4.84 -8.85
CA SER A 10 -3.18 4.78 -10.29
C SER A 10 -4.50 5.47 -10.66
N GLY A 11 -5.35 5.75 -9.68
CA GLY A 11 -6.72 6.24 -9.91
C GLY A 11 -7.67 5.12 -10.36
N PRO A 12 -8.97 5.44 -10.53
CA PRO A 12 -9.95 4.48 -11.01
C PRO A 12 -9.74 4.18 -12.51
N LEU A 13 -10.06 2.95 -12.92
CA LEU A 13 -10.31 2.66 -14.33
C LEU A 13 -11.64 3.32 -14.76
N PRO A 14 -11.86 3.54 -16.07
CA PRO A 14 -13.18 3.91 -16.58
C PRO A 14 -14.25 2.92 -16.08
N GLU A 15 -15.44 3.44 -15.74
CA GLU A 15 -16.49 2.68 -15.06
C GLU A 15 -16.92 1.45 -15.87
N GLU A 16 -17.05 1.62 -17.19
CA GLU A 16 -17.39 0.57 -18.13
C GLU A 16 -16.34 -0.55 -18.20
N VAL A 17 -15.05 -0.20 -18.07
CA VAL A 17 -13.95 -1.17 -18.04
C VAL A 17 -13.97 -1.93 -16.72
N SER A 18 -14.05 -1.22 -15.59
CA SER A 18 -14.10 -1.84 -14.26
C SER A 18 -15.31 -2.78 -14.14
N LYS A 19 -16.49 -2.36 -14.61
CA LYS A 19 -17.69 -3.19 -14.64
C LYS A 19 -17.50 -4.46 -15.47
N ALA A 20 -16.98 -4.35 -16.69
CA ALA A 20 -16.75 -5.50 -17.55
C ALA A 20 -15.74 -6.49 -16.95
N VAL A 21 -14.68 -5.98 -16.30
CA VAL A 21 -13.69 -6.83 -15.61
C VAL A 21 -14.32 -7.63 -14.49
N ASN A 22 -15.12 -6.97 -13.64
CA ASN A 22 -15.73 -7.59 -12.47
C ASN A 22 -16.91 -8.52 -12.84
N ASP A 23 -17.80 -8.10 -13.73
CA ASP A 23 -18.99 -8.90 -14.13
C ASP A 23 -18.61 -10.21 -14.86
N HIS A 24 -17.46 -10.23 -15.54
CA HIS A 24 -16.97 -11.38 -16.32
C HIS A 24 -15.73 -12.07 -15.73
N ASP A 25 -15.32 -11.68 -14.50
CA ASP A 25 -14.14 -12.21 -13.81
C ASP A 25 -12.85 -12.20 -14.65
N LEU A 26 -12.68 -11.17 -15.49
CA LEU A 26 -11.60 -11.12 -16.47
C LEU A 26 -10.22 -11.05 -15.79
N ALA A 27 -9.26 -11.76 -16.38
CA ALA A 27 -7.84 -11.67 -16.02
C ALA A 27 -7.17 -10.57 -16.84
N VAL A 28 -7.32 -9.31 -16.40
CA VAL A 28 -6.68 -8.14 -17.05
C VAL A 28 -5.28 -7.87 -16.50
N THR A 29 -4.49 -7.19 -17.33
CA THR A 29 -3.07 -6.91 -17.09
C THR A 29 -2.78 -5.42 -17.04
N SER A 30 -1.82 -5.01 -16.21
CA SER A 30 -1.13 -3.72 -16.36
C SER A 30 0.33 -3.93 -16.79
N VAL A 31 0.86 -2.95 -17.51
CA VAL A 31 2.28 -2.85 -17.86
C VAL A 31 2.80 -1.52 -17.34
N LEU A 32 3.90 -1.54 -16.60
CA LEU A 32 4.46 -0.33 -15.99
C LEU A 32 5.98 -0.34 -15.96
N SER A 33 6.57 0.85 -16.10
CA SER A 33 8.00 1.09 -15.90
C SER A 33 8.33 1.38 -14.43
N GLY A 34 7.77 0.55 -13.55
CA GLY A 34 8.01 0.58 -12.11
C GLY A 34 9.05 -0.46 -11.68
N ASN A 35 9.11 -0.74 -10.38
CA ASN A 35 10.03 -1.73 -9.81
C ASN A 35 9.34 -2.82 -8.96
N ARG A 36 8.00 -2.78 -8.85
CA ARG A 36 7.20 -3.73 -8.07
C ARG A 36 5.87 -3.97 -8.75
N ASN A 37 5.43 -5.22 -8.74
CA ASN A 37 4.24 -5.69 -9.47
C ASN A 37 3.39 -6.69 -8.67
N PHE A 38 3.42 -6.60 -7.33
CA PHE A 38 2.62 -7.45 -6.46
C PHE A 38 1.11 -7.36 -6.77
N GLU A 39 0.40 -8.46 -6.57
CA GLU A 39 -1.05 -8.54 -6.77
C GLU A 39 -1.79 -7.48 -5.92
N GLY A 40 -2.79 -6.81 -6.52
CA GLY A 40 -3.60 -5.79 -5.85
C GLY A 40 -2.88 -4.48 -5.51
N ARG A 41 -1.58 -4.33 -5.85
CA ARG A 41 -0.82 -3.11 -5.56
C ARG A 41 -1.06 -1.99 -6.58
N ILE A 42 -1.09 -2.31 -7.87
CA ILE A 42 -1.11 -1.28 -8.93
C ILE A 42 -2.50 -0.69 -9.11
N ASN A 43 -3.51 -1.54 -9.25
CA ASN A 43 -4.91 -1.17 -9.36
C ASN A 43 -5.77 -2.33 -8.83
N PRO A 44 -6.88 -2.07 -8.10
CA PRO A 44 -7.71 -3.13 -7.52
C PRO A 44 -8.37 -4.06 -8.55
N ASP A 45 -8.64 -3.59 -9.77
CA ASP A 45 -9.27 -4.38 -10.83
C ASP A 45 -8.26 -5.25 -11.60
N VAL A 46 -6.95 -5.07 -11.37
CA VAL A 46 -5.89 -5.73 -12.14
C VAL A 46 -5.26 -6.88 -11.35
N LYS A 47 -5.34 -8.09 -11.93
CA LYS A 47 -4.79 -9.32 -11.33
C LYS A 47 -3.31 -9.53 -11.65
N MET A 48 -2.86 -9.11 -12.85
CA MET A 48 -1.51 -9.36 -13.34
C MET A 48 -0.80 -8.05 -13.70
N ASN A 49 0.44 -7.88 -13.25
CA ASN A 49 1.20 -6.65 -13.45
C ASN A 49 2.59 -6.99 -13.99
N TYR A 50 3.00 -6.35 -15.09
CA TYR A 50 4.28 -6.60 -15.75
C TYR A 50 5.20 -5.39 -15.69
N LEU A 51 6.42 -5.61 -15.21
CA LEU A 51 7.47 -4.59 -15.22
C LEU A 51 8.14 -4.61 -16.59
N ALA A 52 8.21 -3.45 -17.24
CA ALA A 52 8.82 -3.30 -18.56
C ALA A 52 9.53 -1.96 -18.69
N SER A 53 10.40 -1.81 -19.68
CA SER A 53 11.01 -0.50 -19.98
C SER A 53 9.94 0.49 -20.46
N PRO A 54 10.14 1.82 -20.30
CA PRO A 54 9.21 2.83 -20.81
C PRO A 54 8.75 2.63 -22.27
N PRO A 55 9.62 2.33 -23.26
CA PRO A 55 9.16 2.09 -24.63
C PRO A 55 8.31 0.81 -24.78
N LEU A 56 8.54 -0.23 -23.98
CA LEU A 56 7.67 -1.41 -23.98
C LEU A 56 6.28 -1.13 -23.40
N VAL A 57 6.17 -0.22 -22.41
CA VAL A 57 4.85 0.24 -21.92
C VAL A 57 4.06 0.86 -23.07
N VAL A 58 4.71 1.69 -23.89
CA VAL A 58 4.09 2.29 -25.08
C VAL A 58 3.71 1.23 -26.11
N ALA A 59 4.60 0.29 -26.42
CA ALA A 59 4.33 -0.77 -27.39
C ALA A 59 3.10 -1.62 -26.99
N TYR A 60 3.00 -2.04 -25.73
CA TYR A 60 1.83 -2.79 -25.25
C TYR A 60 0.57 -1.94 -25.13
N ALA A 61 0.69 -0.62 -24.90
CA ALA A 61 -0.46 0.29 -24.95
C ALA A 61 -1.02 0.41 -26.37
N ILE A 62 -0.15 0.45 -27.40
CA ILE A 62 -0.55 0.45 -28.81
C ILE A 62 -1.19 -0.91 -29.18
N ALA A 63 -0.53 -2.01 -28.84
CA ALA A 63 -1.03 -3.36 -29.11
C ALA A 63 -2.35 -3.67 -28.38
N GLY A 64 -2.62 -3.01 -27.25
CA GLY A 64 -3.84 -3.16 -26.45
C GLY A 64 -3.96 -4.51 -25.72
N SER A 65 -2.98 -5.41 -25.84
CA SER A 65 -3.03 -6.72 -25.20
C SER A 65 -1.65 -7.34 -24.98
N MET A 66 -1.46 -7.99 -23.83
CA MET A 66 -0.31 -8.85 -23.55
C MET A 66 -0.34 -10.19 -24.31
N LYS A 67 -1.42 -10.49 -25.04
CA LYS A 67 -1.52 -11.70 -25.87
C LYS A 67 -0.85 -11.55 -27.24
N VAL A 68 -0.53 -10.32 -27.65
CA VAL A 68 0.14 -10.02 -28.91
C VAL A 68 1.63 -10.35 -28.77
N ASP A 69 2.17 -11.17 -29.67
CA ASP A 69 3.61 -11.36 -29.75
C ASP A 69 4.22 -10.16 -30.46
N ILE A 70 4.52 -9.10 -29.71
CA ILE A 70 5.06 -7.84 -30.25
C ILE A 70 6.39 -7.99 -31.02
N THR A 71 7.02 -9.18 -30.98
CA THR A 71 8.23 -9.48 -31.76
C THR A 71 7.94 -10.03 -33.15
N ARG A 72 6.69 -10.43 -33.43
CA ARG A 72 6.27 -11.09 -34.68
C ARG A 72 5.01 -10.50 -35.29
N ASP A 73 4.07 -10.08 -34.44
CA ASP A 73 2.78 -9.54 -34.84
C ASP A 73 2.89 -8.03 -35.10
N ALA A 74 2.06 -7.53 -36.02
CA ALA A 74 1.92 -6.09 -36.22
C ALA A 74 1.24 -5.46 -35.00
N LEU A 75 1.72 -4.29 -34.57
CA LEU A 75 1.12 -3.50 -33.48
C LEU A 75 -0.16 -2.80 -33.92
N GLY A 76 -0.29 -2.56 -35.23
CA GLY A 76 -1.44 -1.92 -35.84
C GLY A 76 -1.24 -1.75 -37.35
N THR A 77 -2.09 -0.93 -37.96
CA THR A 77 -1.98 -0.56 -39.37
C THR A 77 -1.81 0.95 -39.51
N ASP A 78 -0.98 1.38 -40.45
CA ASP A 78 -0.86 2.80 -40.79
C ASP A 78 -2.08 3.34 -41.57
N GLN A 79 -2.03 4.62 -41.96
CA GLN A 79 -3.10 5.27 -42.72
C GLN A 79 -3.29 4.69 -44.14
N GLU A 80 -2.31 3.96 -44.66
CA GLU A 80 -2.33 3.30 -45.97
C GLU A 80 -2.76 1.83 -45.85
N GLY A 81 -3.03 1.34 -44.63
CA GLY A 81 -3.42 -0.04 -44.34
C GLY A 81 -2.24 -1.02 -44.28
N LYS A 82 -1.00 -0.55 -44.24
CA LYS A 82 0.18 -1.42 -44.09
C LYS A 82 0.38 -1.83 -42.64
N PRO A 83 0.75 -3.09 -42.36
CA PRO A 83 1.07 -3.52 -41.01
C PRO A 83 2.31 -2.79 -40.50
N VAL A 84 2.24 -2.28 -39.27
CA VAL A 84 3.36 -1.63 -38.57
C VAL A 84 3.83 -2.56 -37.45
N TYR A 85 5.09 -2.97 -37.50
CA TYR A 85 5.73 -3.84 -36.53
C TYR A 85 6.51 -3.04 -35.49
N LEU A 86 6.85 -3.68 -34.38
CA LEU A 86 7.68 -3.05 -33.34
C LEU A 86 9.01 -2.53 -33.92
N ALA A 87 9.64 -3.31 -34.80
CA ALA A 87 10.91 -2.95 -35.43
C ALA A 87 10.83 -1.69 -36.30
N ASP A 88 9.65 -1.33 -36.80
CA ASP A 88 9.46 -0.15 -37.65
C ASP A 88 9.46 1.16 -36.83
N ILE A 89 9.16 1.08 -35.53
CA ILE A 89 9.00 2.25 -34.64
C ILE A 89 9.96 2.25 -33.46
N TRP A 90 10.78 1.20 -33.31
CA TRP A 90 11.71 1.08 -32.19
C TRP A 90 12.97 1.90 -32.45
N PRO A 91 13.29 2.91 -31.60
CA PRO A 91 14.47 3.73 -31.83
C PRO A 91 15.75 2.93 -31.56
N SER A 92 16.76 3.18 -32.38
CA SER A 92 18.11 2.68 -32.15
C SER A 92 18.76 3.39 -30.95
N GLU A 93 19.76 2.75 -30.34
CA GLU A 93 20.54 3.38 -29.28
C GLU A 93 21.23 4.67 -29.75
N ALA A 94 21.64 4.73 -31.02
CA ALA A 94 22.27 5.91 -31.60
C ALA A 94 21.30 7.10 -31.67
N GLU A 95 20.06 6.88 -32.13
CA GLU A 95 19.02 7.92 -32.18
C GLU A 95 18.66 8.43 -30.77
N VAL A 96 18.54 7.52 -29.79
CA VAL A 96 18.27 7.91 -28.39
C VAL A 96 19.43 8.75 -27.83
N ASN A 97 20.67 8.31 -28.04
CA ASN A 97 21.85 9.02 -27.54
C ASN A 97 22.01 10.41 -28.18
N ASP A 98 21.74 10.54 -29.48
CA ASP A 98 21.78 11.83 -30.17
C ASP A 98 20.72 12.80 -29.63
N VAL A 99 19.49 12.32 -29.42
CA VAL A 99 18.43 13.15 -28.79
C VAL A 99 18.83 13.57 -27.39
N VAL A 100 19.35 12.65 -26.56
CA VAL A 100 19.78 12.96 -25.18
C VAL A 100 20.89 14.00 -25.18
N ALA A 101 21.90 13.86 -26.04
CA ALA A 101 23.04 14.77 -26.11
C ALA A 101 22.63 16.20 -26.54
N ASN A 102 21.62 16.33 -27.39
CA ASN A 102 21.16 17.62 -27.92
C ASN A 102 20.02 18.24 -27.10
N ALA A 103 19.27 17.44 -26.32
CA ALA A 103 18.10 17.91 -25.57
C ALA A 103 18.35 18.13 -24.08
N ILE A 104 19.40 17.53 -23.49
CA ILE A 104 19.68 17.62 -22.06
C ILE A 104 20.95 18.44 -21.82
N GLY A 105 20.77 19.65 -21.26
CA GLY A 105 21.87 20.56 -20.93
C GLY A 105 21.90 20.98 -19.45
N GLU A 106 23.06 21.43 -18.99
CA GLU A 106 23.29 21.90 -17.62
C GLU A 106 22.27 22.96 -17.17
N ASP A 107 21.96 23.91 -18.06
CA ASP A 107 21.01 25.00 -17.78
C ASP A 107 19.61 24.50 -17.38
N MET A 108 19.18 23.34 -17.89
CA MET A 108 17.89 22.75 -17.50
C MET A 108 17.90 22.32 -16.02
N PHE A 109 19.01 21.77 -15.54
CA PHE A 109 19.18 21.40 -14.14
C PHE A 109 19.28 22.64 -13.28
N ASN A 110 20.14 23.59 -13.65
CA ASN A 110 20.29 24.85 -12.91
C ASN A 110 18.94 25.55 -12.75
N LYS A 111 18.17 25.69 -13.83
CA LYS A 111 16.83 26.28 -13.82
C LYS A 111 15.84 25.50 -12.95
N SER A 112 15.86 24.17 -13.02
CA SER A 112 14.89 23.33 -12.28
C SER A 112 15.19 23.28 -10.78
N TYR A 113 16.47 23.34 -10.39
CA TYR A 113 16.90 23.22 -9.00
C TYR A 113 16.99 24.56 -8.26
N GLN A 114 17.08 25.69 -8.97
CA GLN A 114 17.21 27.00 -8.35
C GLN A 114 16.10 27.29 -7.33
N ASP A 115 14.86 26.87 -7.64
CA ASP A 115 13.68 27.17 -6.81
C ASP A 115 12.98 25.90 -6.31
N VAL A 116 13.67 24.75 -6.27
CA VAL A 116 13.05 23.46 -5.91
C VAL A 116 12.40 23.46 -4.51
N PHE A 117 12.93 24.29 -3.59
CA PHE A 117 12.39 24.47 -2.24
C PHE A 117 11.44 25.67 -2.09
N ALA A 118 11.37 26.55 -3.09
CA ALA A 118 10.48 27.70 -3.04
C ALA A 118 9.01 27.29 -3.10
N GLY A 119 8.71 26.19 -3.83
CA GLY A 119 7.35 25.75 -4.08
C GLY A 119 6.56 26.74 -4.94
N ASP A 120 5.30 26.42 -5.20
CA ASP A 120 4.38 27.32 -5.93
C ASP A 120 3.68 28.30 -4.98
N ALA A 121 2.81 29.16 -5.54
CA ALA A 121 2.04 30.12 -4.77
C ALA A 121 1.11 29.46 -3.73
N GLN A 122 0.64 28.24 -3.98
CA GLN A 122 -0.21 27.51 -3.03
C GLN A 122 0.61 27.02 -1.83
N TRP A 123 1.81 26.48 -2.08
CA TRP A 123 2.75 26.07 -1.04
C TRP A 123 3.14 27.24 -0.14
N GLN A 124 3.49 28.38 -0.73
CA GLN A 124 3.90 29.58 0.01
C GLN A 124 2.75 30.24 0.78
N ALA A 125 1.50 30.05 0.34
CA ALA A 125 0.31 30.59 1.00
C ALA A 125 -0.16 29.75 2.20
N LEU A 126 0.44 28.58 2.46
CA LEU A 126 0.06 27.76 3.60
C LEU A 126 0.40 28.48 4.92
N PRO A 127 -0.56 28.62 5.85
CA PRO A 127 -0.28 29.22 7.14
C PRO A 127 0.70 28.33 7.91
N ILE A 128 1.80 28.93 8.39
CA ILE A 128 2.83 28.23 9.16
C ILE A 128 2.60 28.57 10.65
N PRO A 129 2.16 27.60 11.47
CA PRO A 129 2.03 27.85 12.90
C PRO A 129 3.40 28.13 13.53
N THR A 130 3.44 29.04 14.50
CA THR A 130 4.65 29.40 15.24
C THR A 130 4.72 28.63 16.56
N GLY A 131 5.84 27.97 16.86
CA GLY A 131 6.04 27.29 18.12
C GLY A 131 6.92 26.04 18.00
N ASN A 132 7.32 25.48 19.15
CA ASN A 132 8.14 24.27 19.21
C ASN A 132 7.32 22.98 19.38
N THR A 133 6.02 23.10 19.62
CA THR A 133 5.10 21.97 19.87
C THR A 133 3.96 21.99 18.87
N PHE A 134 3.58 20.81 18.36
CA PHE A 134 2.44 20.68 17.45
C PHE A 134 1.12 20.79 18.21
N GLU A 135 0.25 21.71 17.78
CA GLU A 135 -1.11 21.83 18.29
C GLU A 135 -2.00 20.77 17.63
N TRP A 136 -2.44 19.79 18.42
CA TRP A 136 -3.26 18.70 17.92
C TRP A 136 -4.71 19.14 17.77
N ASP A 137 -5.22 19.08 16.55
CA ASP A 137 -6.65 19.21 16.27
C ASP A 137 -7.34 17.85 16.47
N ALA A 138 -8.31 17.81 17.38
CA ALA A 138 -9.08 16.61 17.70
C ALA A 138 -9.98 16.16 16.54
N GLU A 139 -10.42 17.09 15.68
CA GLU A 139 -11.28 16.80 14.53
C GLU A 139 -10.48 16.39 13.29
N SER A 140 -9.15 16.51 13.33
CA SER A 140 -8.30 16.16 12.20
C SER A 140 -8.42 14.67 11.87
N THR A 141 -8.80 14.38 10.62
CA THR A 141 -8.81 13.02 10.09
C THR A 141 -7.50 12.66 9.38
N TYR A 142 -6.50 13.56 9.36
CA TYR A 142 -5.19 13.34 8.74
C TYR A 142 -4.03 13.23 9.74
N VAL A 143 -4.05 14.02 10.82
CA VAL A 143 -2.96 14.09 11.79
C VAL A 143 -3.55 14.00 13.20
N ARG A 144 -3.29 12.89 13.90
CA ARG A 144 -3.79 12.63 15.26
C ARG A 144 -2.64 12.28 16.20
N LYS A 145 -2.71 12.74 17.45
CA LYS A 145 -1.71 12.43 18.48
C LYS A 145 -1.69 10.92 18.75
N PRO A 146 -0.60 10.21 18.46
CA PRO A 146 -0.59 8.76 18.64
C PRO A 146 -0.37 8.36 20.11
N PRO A 147 -0.85 7.18 20.53
CA PRO A 147 -0.83 6.77 21.94
C PRO A 147 0.49 6.14 22.40
N TYR A 148 1.55 6.16 21.58
CA TYR A 148 2.80 5.40 21.83
C TYR A 148 3.47 5.70 23.17
N PHE A 149 3.29 6.92 23.68
CA PHE A 149 3.96 7.41 24.88
C PHE A 149 2.99 7.56 26.07
N GLU A 150 1.74 7.13 25.92
CA GLU A 150 0.76 7.18 27.01
C GLU A 150 1.18 6.27 28.15
N GLY A 151 1.24 6.83 29.37
CA GLY A 151 1.70 6.10 30.55
C GLY A 151 3.21 5.84 30.61
N MET A 152 4.01 6.39 29.68
CA MET A 152 5.47 6.21 29.70
C MET A 152 6.10 6.91 30.92
N THR A 153 6.90 6.15 31.68
CA THR A 153 7.65 6.61 32.84
C THR A 153 9.14 6.71 32.55
N MET A 154 9.87 7.50 33.35
CA MET A 154 11.34 7.58 33.26
C MET A 154 12.02 6.28 33.71
N GLU A 155 11.41 5.57 34.67
CA GLU A 155 11.87 4.26 35.10
C GLU A 155 11.36 3.20 34.13
N THR A 156 12.27 2.38 33.61
CA THR A 156 11.96 1.28 32.69
C THR A 156 11.38 0.09 33.45
N THR A 157 10.36 -0.55 32.88
CA THR A 157 9.80 -1.79 33.41
C THR A 157 10.57 -3.01 32.87
N PRO A 158 10.79 -4.07 33.68
CA PRO A 158 11.39 -5.30 33.19
C PRO A 158 10.56 -5.97 32.10
N VAL A 159 11.23 -6.65 31.17
CA VAL A 159 10.55 -7.54 30.22
C VAL A 159 9.88 -8.67 31.00
N SER A 160 8.62 -8.96 30.68
CA SER A 160 7.83 -10.01 31.32
C SER A 160 7.37 -11.05 30.30
N ASP A 161 7.06 -12.25 30.79
CA ASP A 161 6.57 -13.34 29.96
C ASP A 161 5.20 -13.00 29.36
N ILE A 162 5.03 -13.32 28.07
CA ILE A 162 3.75 -13.23 27.40
C ILE A 162 2.95 -14.50 27.70
N THR A 163 1.96 -14.41 28.59
CA THR A 163 1.13 -15.56 29.00
C THR A 163 -0.30 -15.45 28.46
N GLY A 164 -0.89 -16.59 28.09
CA GLY A 164 -2.28 -16.65 27.62
C GLY A 164 -2.55 -16.02 26.24
N ALA A 165 -1.51 -15.77 25.43
CA ALA A 165 -1.69 -15.12 24.14
C ALA A 165 -2.54 -15.92 23.16
N ARG A 166 -3.33 -15.20 22.36
CA ARG A 166 -4.14 -15.77 21.27
C ARG A 166 -3.60 -15.36 19.91
N VAL A 167 -3.69 -16.27 18.95
CA VAL A 167 -3.22 -16.01 17.58
C VAL A 167 -4.27 -15.16 16.87
N LEU A 168 -3.92 -13.92 16.52
CA LEU A 168 -4.79 -13.00 15.78
C LEU A 168 -4.84 -13.35 14.29
N ALA A 169 -3.69 -13.73 13.72
CA ALA A 169 -3.59 -14.19 12.34
C ALA A 169 -2.52 -15.29 12.21
N LYS A 170 -2.83 -16.28 11.37
CA LYS A 170 -1.89 -17.32 10.95
C LYS A 170 -1.72 -17.20 9.43
N LEU A 171 -0.55 -16.78 9.02
CA LEU A 171 -0.25 -16.38 7.65
C LEU A 171 0.73 -17.36 6.99
N GLY A 172 0.76 -17.38 5.66
CA GLY A 172 1.69 -18.20 4.89
C GLY A 172 3.05 -17.53 4.68
N ASP A 173 3.73 -17.96 3.62
CA ASP A 173 5.01 -17.41 3.18
C ASP A 173 4.85 -16.06 2.46
N SER A 174 5.94 -15.29 2.41
CA SER A 174 6.12 -14.05 1.63
C SER A 174 5.03 -12.99 1.84
N VAL A 175 4.53 -12.89 3.07
CA VAL A 175 3.62 -11.81 3.49
C VAL A 175 4.36 -10.48 3.44
N THR A 176 4.13 -9.72 2.38
CA THR A 176 4.73 -8.38 2.20
C THR A 176 4.19 -7.34 3.20
N THR A 177 4.91 -6.23 3.39
CA THR A 177 4.41 -5.08 4.15
C THR A 177 3.21 -4.38 3.49
N ASP A 178 2.90 -4.63 2.21
CA ASP A 178 1.64 -4.19 1.59
C ASP A 178 0.45 -5.02 2.10
N HIS A 179 0.65 -6.29 2.49
CA HIS A 179 -0.39 -7.08 3.14
C HIS A 179 -0.64 -6.60 4.59
N ILE A 180 0.44 -6.30 5.32
CA ILE A 180 0.39 -5.88 6.73
C ILE A 180 -0.10 -4.43 6.86
N SER A 181 0.38 -3.52 6.01
CA SER A 181 0.01 -2.10 6.01
C SER A 181 -0.20 -1.63 4.56
N PRO A 182 -1.40 -1.85 3.98
CA PRO A 182 -1.74 -1.35 2.67
C PRO A 182 -1.58 0.17 2.60
N ALA A 183 -1.27 0.68 1.41
CA ALA A 183 -1.13 2.12 1.16
C ALA A 183 -2.17 2.66 0.17
N GLY A 184 -2.92 1.78 -0.49
CA GLY A 184 -3.88 2.11 -1.54
C GLY A 184 -5.23 2.60 -1.00
N ALA A 185 -6.25 2.49 -1.85
CA ALA A 185 -7.60 2.99 -1.58
C ALA A 185 -8.25 2.34 -0.34
N ILE A 186 -9.09 3.12 0.35
CA ILE A 186 -9.88 2.68 1.50
C ILE A 186 -11.29 2.36 1.00
N LYS A 187 -11.80 1.15 1.28
CA LYS A 187 -13.18 0.76 0.94
C LYS A 187 -14.15 1.17 2.04
N ALA A 188 -15.37 1.56 1.67
CA ALA A 188 -16.40 2.09 2.59
C ALA A 188 -16.93 1.06 3.60
N ASP A 189 -16.95 -0.20 3.24
CA ASP A 189 -17.41 -1.31 4.08
C ASP A 189 -16.35 -1.83 5.07
N THR A 190 -15.15 -1.25 5.08
CA THR A 190 -14.06 -1.61 6.00
C THR A 190 -14.11 -0.80 7.30
N PRO A 191 -13.48 -1.26 8.40
CA PRO A 191 -13.41 -0.48 9.64
C PRO A 191 -12.89 0.94 9.45
N ALA A 192 -11.86 1.13 8.61
CA ALA A 192 -11.31 2.45 8.31
C ALA A 192 -12.29 3.34 7.55
N GLY A 193 -13.03 2.78 6.58
CA GLY A 193 -14.08 3.49 5.85
C GLY A 193 -15.21 3.95 6.77
N LYS A 194 -15.69 3.06 7.63
CA LYS A 194 -16.72 3.39 8.64
C LYS A 194 -16.27 4.52 9.57
N TYR A 195 -15.06 4.43 10.11
CA TYR A 195 -14.48 5.50 10.94
C TYR A 195 -14.45 6.85 10.21
N LEU A 196 -14.02 6.88 8.95
CA LEU A 196 -13.98 8.11 8.16
C LEU A 196 -15.38 8.68 7.93
N THR A 197 -16.36 7.84 7.61
CA THR A 197 -17.77 8.25 7.45
C THR A 197 -18.38 8.77 8.75
N GLU A 198 -18.11 8.11 9.88
CA GLU A 198 -18.54 8.57 11.21
C GLU A 198 -17.96 9.93 11.58
N HIS A 199 -16.79 10.29 11.02
CA HIS A 199 -16.15 11.59 11.18
C HIS A 199 -16.47 12.55 10.02
N GLY A 200 -17.56 12.33 9.28
CA GLY A 200 -18.08 13.25 8.27
C GLY A 200 -17.28 13.31 6.97
N VAL A 201 -16.35 12.38 6.73
CA VAL A 201 -15.59 12.33 5.47
C VAL A 201 -16.41 11.61 4.41
N GLU A 202 -16.62 12.27 3.26
CA GLU A 202 -17.29 11.65 2.12
C GLU A 202 -16.40 10.60 1.45
N ARG A 203 -17.01 9.60 0.79
CA ARG A 203 -16.28 8.49 0.15
C ARG A 203 -15.21 8.94 -0.85
N ARG A 204 -15.47 10.02 -1.60
CA ARG A 204 -14.51 10.58 -2.56
C ARG A 204 -13.26 11.17 -1.88
N ASP A 205 -13.39 11.56 -0.61
CA ASP A 205 -12.35 12.21 0.19
C ASP A 205 -11.65 11.26 1.16
N PHE A 206 -11.96 9.96 1.12
CA PHE A 206 -11.25 8.95 1.90
C PHE A 206 -9.75 8.97 1.63
N ASN A 207 -9.38 9.28 0.38
CA ASN A 207 -8.00 9.27 -0.09
C ASN A 207 -7.41 7.85 0.06
N SER A 208 -6.12 7.71 0.37
CA SER A 208 -5.47 6.41 0.51
C SER A 208 -4.97 6.16 1.93
N TYR A 209 -4.72 4.90 2.30
CA TYR A 209 -4.04 4.61 3.56
C TYR A 209 -2.66 5.31 3.61
N GLY A 210 -1.99 5.48 2.48
CA GLY A 210 -0.73 6.23 2.39
C GLY A 210 -0.86 7.68 2.84
N SER A 211 -1.93 8.37 2.46
CA SER A 211 -2.18 9.78 2.86
C SER A 211 -2.65 9.91 4.30
N ARG A 212 -3.18 8.83 4.90
CA ARG A 212 -3.74 8.82 6.26
C ARG A 212 -2.73 8.41 7.34
N ARG A 213 -1.43 8.31 7.00
CA ARG A 213 -0.37 7.86 7.91
C ARG A 213 -0.15 8.70 9.16
N GLY A 214 -0.57 9.97 9.16
CA GLY A 214 -0.54 10.82 10.35
C GLY A 214 -1.67 10.51 11.34
N ASN A 215 -2.67 9.72 10.94
CA ASN A 215 -3.82 9.36 11.74
C ASN A 215 -3.76 7.88 12.15
N HIS A 216 -3.39 7.63 13.40
CA HIS A 216 -3.29 6.27 13.91
C HIS A 216 -4.63 5.53 13.93
N GLU A 217 -5.77 6.21 14.13
CA GLU A 217 -7.09 5.57 14.13
C GLU A 217 -7.41 4.91 12.79
N VAL A 218 -7.06 5.57 11.68
CA VAL A 218 -7.23 5.02 10.33
C VAL A 218 -6.24 3.90 10.06
N MET A 219 -4.98 4.09 10.45
CA MET A 219 -3.92 3.15 10.13
C MET A 219 -4.00 1.84 10.91
N ILE A 220 -4.42 1.86 12.18
CA ILE A 220 -4.68 0.63 12.96
C ILE A 220 -5.81 -0.16 12.30
N ARG A 221 -6.89 0.52 11.89
CA ARG A 221 -8.02 -0.09 11.14
C ARG A 221 -7.63 -0.61 9.76
N GLY A 222 -6.57 -0.05 9.17
CA GLY A 222 -5.97 -0.51 7.92
C GLY A 222 -4.95 -1.64 8.08
N THR A 223 -4.53 -1.96 9.31
CA THR A 223 -3.51 -2.97 9.54
C THR A 223 -4.07 -4.36 9.27
N PHE A 224 -3.36 -5.13 8.45
CA PHE A 224 -3.81 -6.39 7.85
C PHE A 224 -5.09 -6.28 7.00
N ALA A 225 -5.50 -5.08 6.58
CA ALA A 225 -6.74 -4.86 5.81
C ALA A 225 -6.56 -5.03 4.29
N ASN A 226 -5.42 -5.55 3.83
CA ASN A 226 -5.21 -5.77 2.41
C ASN A 226 -6.21 -6.80 1.87
N ILE A 227 -6.85 -6.48 0.75
CA ILE A 227 -7.90 -7.30 0.13
C ILE A 227 -7.43 -8.69 -0.33
N ARG A 228 -6.11 -8.92 -0.44
CA ARG A 228 -5.48 -10.19 -0.84
C ARG A 228 -4.87 -10.95 0.32
N LEU A 229 -4.99 -10.45 1.56
CA LEU A 229 -4.48 -11.17 2.72
C LEU A 229 -5.25 -12.48 2.90
N ARG A 230 -4.53 -13.59 3.09
CA ARG A 230 -5.11 -14.91 3.35
C ARG A 230 -4.72 -15.37 4.75
N ASN A 231 -5.70 -15.35 5.65
CA ASN A 231 -5.52 -15.78 7.03
C ASN A 231 -6.04 -17.20 7.23
N GLN A 232 -5.15 -18.13 7.60
CA GLN A 232 -5.48 -19.54 7.81
C GLN A 232 -6.42 -19.77 9.01
N ILE A 233 -6.59 -18.78 9.89
CA ILE A 233 -7.59 -18.83 10.98
C ILE A 233 -9.03 -18.69 10.44
N ALA A 234 -9.22 -17.96 9.34
CA ALA A 234 -10.51 -17.74 8.69
C ALA A 234 -10.50 -18.33 7.27
N PRO A 235 -10.47 -19.68 7.13
CA PRO A 235 -10.40 -20.32 5.83
C PRO A 235 -11.61 -19.95 4.96
N GLY A 236 -11.39 -19.82 3.65
CA GLY A 236 -12.41 -19.40 2.68
C GLY A 236 -12.64 -17.89 2.60
N THR A 237 -11.89 -17.09 3.37
CA THR A 237 -11.92 -15.63 3.28
C THR A 237 -10.66 -15.08 2.61
N GLU A 238 -10.80 -13.93 1.94
CA GLU A 238 -9.69 -13.13 1.43
C GLU A 238 -9.92 -11.67 1.84
N GLY A 239 -8.89 -11.03 2.41
CA GLY A 239 -9.01 -9.70 3.01
C GLY A 239 -8.58 -9.66 4.48
N GLY A 240 -8.86 -8.54 5.14
CA GLY A 240 -8.50 -8.31 6.55
C GLY A 240 -9.40 -9.02 7.57
N TYR A 241 -9.60 -10.32 7.38
CA TYR A 241 -10.49 -11.15 8.18
C TYR A 241 -9.73 -12.09 9.12
N THR A 242 -10.36 -12.39 10.25
CA THR A 242 -9.94 -13.42 11.20
C THR A 242 -11.17 -14.04 11.86
N ARG A 243 -10.97 -14.96 12.81
CA ARG A 243 -12.02 -15.43 13.71
C ARG A 243 -11.84 -14.81 15.07
N ASP A 244 -12.93 -14.29 15.62
CA ASP A 244 -12.93 -13.68 16.94
C ASP A 244 -13.37 -14.69 18.00
N PHE A 245 -12.41 -15.41 18.60
CA PHE A 245 -12.72 -16.42 19.62
C PHE A 245 -13.05 -15.82 21.00
N THR A 246 -13.14 -14.50 21.13
CA THR A 246 -13.71 -13.88 22.33
C THR A 246 -15.25 -13.93 22.35
N GLN A 247 -15.85 -14.12 21.18
CA GLN A 247 -17.30 -14.24 21.00
C GLN A 247 -17.71 -15.71 20.84
N ASP A 248 -18.95 -16.01 21.22
CA ASP A 248 -19.49 -17.36 21.11
C ASP A 248 -19.46 -17.86 19.65
N GLY A 249 -19.04 -19.11 19.47
CA GLY A 249 -18.86 -19.72 18.15
C GLY A 249 -17.67 -19.20 17.32
N GLY A 250 -16.96 -18.15 17.76
CA GLY A 250 -15.80 -17.61 17.05
C GLY A 250 -16.13 -17.12 15.64
N PRO A 251 -17.01 -16.11 15.47
CA PRO A 251 -17.44 -15.63 14.17
C PRO A 251 -16.29 -15.04 13.34
N VAL A 252 -16.46 -15.02 12.02
CA VAL A 252 -15.55 -14.29 11.14
C VAL A 252 -15.78 -12.79 11.32
N SER A 253 -14.71 -12.05 11.60
CA SER A 253 -14.71 -10.62 11.88
C SER A 253 -13.53 -9.94 11.20
N PHE A 254 -13.56 -8.61 11.08
CA PHE A 254 -12.35 -7.88 10.68
C PHE A 254 -11.28 -8.00 11.77
N ILE A 255 -10.01 -8.06 11.36
CA ILE A 255 -8.87 -8.15 12.28
C ILE A 255 -8.87 -7.02 13.30
N TYR A 256 -9.19 -5.79 12.87
CA TYR A 256 -9.31 -4.64 13.76
C TYR A 256 -10.35 -4.87 14.87
N ASP A 257 -11.57 -5.25 14.49
CA ASP A 257 -12.68 -5.44 15.44
C ASP A 257 -12.36 -6.56 16.45
N ALA A 258 -11.87 -7.71 15.96
CA ALA A 258 -11.44 -8.80 16.83
C ALA A 258 -10.33 -8.37 17.81
N SER A 259 -9.35 -7.58 17.32
CA SER A 259 -8.27 -7.06 18.17
C SER A 259 -8.77 -6.19 19.33
N ARG A 260 -9.83 -5.40 19.10
CA ARG A 260 -10.40 -4.54 20.14
C ARG A 260 -11.00 -5.37 21.26
N ASN A 261 -11.76 -6.42 20.91
CA ASN A 261 -12.37 -7.32 21.89
C ASN A 261 -11.31 -8.04 22.74
N TYR A 262 -10.22 -8.51 22.13
CA TYR A 262 -9.11 -9.10 22.88
C TYR A 262 -8.41 -8.11 23.82
N ILE A 263 -8.20 -6.86 23.37
CA ILE A 263 -7.61 -5.81 24.21
C ILE A 263 -8.50 -5.47 25.39
N GLU A 264 -9.83 -5.36 25.18
CA GLU A 264 -10.80 -5.10 26.25
C GLU A 264 -10.78 -6.21 27.31
N GLN A 265 -10.57 -7.46 26.90
CA GLN A 265 -10.44 -8.61 27.80
C GLN A 265 -9.04 -8.78 28.39
N GLY A 266 -8.09 -7.90 28.08
CA GLY A 266 -6.70 -7.99 28.56
C GLY A 266 -5.92 -9.19 28.01
N VAL A 267 -6.34 -9.76 26.89
CA VAL A 267 -5.72 -10.95 26.29
C VAL A 267 -4.64 -10.51 25.29
N PRO A 268 -3.37 -10.90 25.49
CA PRO A 268 -2.31 -10.55 24.55
C PRO A 268 -2.48 -11.29 23.22
N LEU A 269 -2.02 -10.68 22.13
CA LEU A 269 -2.12 -11.26 20.79
C LEU A 269 -0.76 -11.65 20.21
N ALA A 270 -0.77 -12.63 19.31
CA ALA A 270 0.39 -13.05 18.55
C ALA A 270 0.05 -13.23 17.06
N ILE A 271 1.06 -13.15 16.20
CA ILE A 271 0.96 -13.49 14.77
C ILE A 271 1.84 -14.71 14.51
N LEU A 272 1.31 -15.66 13.75
CA LEU A 272 2.10 -16.76 13.18
C LEU A 272 2.27 -16.51 11.67
N ALA A 273 3.47 -16.71 11.13
CA ALA A 273 3.74 -16.53 9.71
C ALA A 273 4.76 -17.57 9.19
N GLY A 274 4.81 -17.73 7.87
CA GLY A 274 5.80 -18.56 7.20
C GLY A 274 7.14 -17.83 7.00
N LYS A 275 7.76 -18.06 5.84
CA LYS A 275 9.04 -17.47 5.43
C LYS A 275 8.87 -16.05 4.89
N GLU A 276 9.96 -15.28 4.93
CA GLU A 276 10.07 -13.93 4.35
C GLU A 276 8.99 -12.95 4.84
N TYR A 277 8.60 -13.07 6.11
CA TYR A 277 7.60 -12.21 6.71
C TYR A 277 8.06 -10.74 6.71
N GLY A 278 7.23 -9.87 6.14
CA GLY A 278 7.48 -8.45 6.04
C GLY A 278 8.31 -8.00 4.83
N SER A 279 8.32 -8.77 3.74
CA SER A 279 9.05 -8.38 2.52
C SER A 279 8.50 -7.09 1.87
N GLY A 280 9.33 -6.37 1.10
CA GLY A 280 8.87 -5.24 0.28
C GLY A 280 9.20 -3.85 0.83
N SER A 281 8.20 -3.06 1.21
CA SER A 281 8.38 -1.64 1.57
C SER A 281 8.87 -1.46 3.00
N SER A 282 9.72 -0.46 3.24
CA SER A 282 10.26 -0.08 4.56
C SER A 282 9.27 0.64 5.49
N ARG A 283 7.97 0.36 5.38
CA ARG A 283 6.91 1.10 6.10
C ARG A 283 6.88 0.67 7.57
N ASP A 284 7.17 1.60 8.46
CA ASP A 284 7.10 1.40 9.92
C ASP A 284 5.66 1.13 10.42
N TRP A 285 4.64 1.61 9.71
CA TRP A 285 3.24 1.31 9.99
C TRP A 285 2.90 -0.19 9.99
N ALA A 286 3.66 -1.02 9.27
CA ALA A 286 3.52 -2.47 9.37
C ALA A 286 3.85 -2.99 10.79
N ALA A 287 4.76 -2.33 11.51
CA ALA A 287 5.06 -2.65 12.91
C ALA A 287 4.20 -1.85 13.89
N LYS A 288 4.02 -0.53 13.68
CA LYS A 288 3.17 0.32 14.54
C LYS A 288 1.74 -0.20 14.61
N GLY A 289 1.16 -0.53 13.45
CA GLY A 289 -0.17 -1.12 13.35
C GLY A 289 -0.25 -2.44 14.10
N THR A 290 0.71 -3.34 13.88
CA THR A 290 0.80 -4.64 14.58
C THR A 290 0.81 -4.47 16.10
N ALA A 291 1.68 -3.58 16.62
CA ALA A 291 1.75 -3.29 18.04
C ALA A 291 0.45 -2.69 18.60
N LEU A 292 -0.16 -1.73 17.87
CA LEU A 292 -1.39 -1.06 18.28
C LEU A 292 -2.63 -1.94 18.17
N LEU A 293 -2.59 -3.03 17.38
CA LEU A 293 -3.58 -4.12 17.43
C LEU A 293 -3.45 -4.97 18.70
N GLY A 294 -2.46 -4.73 19.56
CA GLY A 294 -2.26 -5.50 20.79
C GLY A 294 -1.38 -6.74 20.62
N VAL A 295 -0.74 -6.90 19.44
CA VAL A 295 0.21 -7.99 19.19
C VAL A 295 1.48 -7.76 20.01
N LYS A 296 1.86 -8.77 20.78
CA LYS A 296 3.08 -8.77 21.62
C LYS A 296 4.22 -9.58 21.02
N ALA A 297 3.92 -10.54 20.16
CA ALA A 297 4.93 -11.36 19.50
C ALA A 297 4.51 -11.75 18.07
N VAL A 298 5.50 -11.88 17.19
CA VAL A 298 5.38 -12.50 15.88
C VAL A 298 6.31 -13.71 15.86
N ILE A 299 5.78 -14.85 15.40
CA ILE A 299 6.55 -16.08 15.22
C ILE A 299 6.52 -16.42 13.74
N ALA A 300 7.66 -16.28 13.08
CA ALA A 300 7.83 -16.54 11.66
C ALA A 300 9.01 -17.48 11.40
N GLU A 301 9.00 -18.21 10.29
CA GLU A 301 10.14 -19.04 9.88
C GLU A 301 11.34 -18.20 9.46
N SER A 302 11.10 -17.04 8.82
CA SER A 302 12.13 -16.05 8.53
C SER A 302 11.52 -14.65 8.34
N TYR A 303 12.36 -13.62 8.52
CA TYR A 303 11.97 -12.21 8.43
C TYR A 303 12.76 -11.47 7.35
N GLU A 304 12.13 -10.49 6.72
CA GLU A 304 12.86 -9.45 6.01
C GLU A 304 13.54 -8.49 7.02
N ARG A 305 14.75 -8.05 6.69
CA ARG A 305 15.65 -7.29 7.57
C ARG A 305 15.02 -6.01 8.12
N ILE A 306 14.42 -5.18 7.26
CA ILE A 306 13.85 -3.88 7.67
C ILE A 306 12.60 -4.12 8.52
N HIS A 307 11.74 -5.06 8.12
CA HIS A 307 10.52 -5.33 8.90
C HIS A 307 10.84 -5.85 10.30
N ARG A 308 11.82 -6.76 10.44
CA ARG A 308 12.31 -7.22 11.74
C ARG A 308 12.75 -6.06 12.63
N SER A 309 13.56 -5.14 12.09
CA SER A 309 14.01 -3.96 12.84
C SER A 309 12.85 -3.06 13.28
N ASN A 310 11.82 -2.90 12.45
CA ASN A 310 10.65 -2.11 12.80
C ASN A 310 9.82 -2.76 13.92
N LEU A 311 9.66 -4.09 13.93
CA LEU A 311 8.97 -4.80 15.02
C LEU A 311 9.70 -4.60 16.36
N ILE A 312 11.02 -4.79 16.37
CA ILE A 312 11.87 -4.54 17.54
C ILE A 312 11.72 -3.09 18.03
N GLY A 313 11.74 -2.12 17.11
CA GLY A 313 11.57 -0.71 17.45
C GLY A 313 10.21 -0.35 18.05
N MET A 314 9.19 -1.18 17.83
CA MET A 314 7.85 -1.04 18.41
C MET A 314 7.63 -1.92 19.64
N GLY A 315 8.66 -2.65 20.11
CA GLY A 315 8.55 -3.55 21.27
C GLY A 315 7.74 -4.81 21.00
N VAL A 316 7.60 -5.23 19.74
CA VAL A 316 6.99 -6.52 19.37
C VAL A 316 8.10 -7.56 19.27
N LEU A 317 7.94 -8.67 20.00
CA LEU A 317 8.88 -9.79 20.03
C LEU A 317 8.94 -10.55 18.70
#